data_AF-A0A7D9HEF7-F1
#
_entry.id   AF-A0A7D9HEF7-F1
#
_cell.length_a   1.000
_cell.length_b   1.000
_cell.length_c   1.000
_cell.angle_alpha   90.00
_cell.angle_beta   90.00
_cell.angle_gamma   90.00
#
_symmetry.space_group_name_H-M   'P 1'
#
loop_
_entity.id
_entity.type
_entity.pdbx_description
1 polymer ?
#
loop_
_entity_poly.entity_id
_entity_poly.type
_entity_poly.pdbx_seq_one_letter_code
_entity_poly.pdbx_strand_id
1 'polypeptide(L)'
;DQKDKALLELLSNGKGSLHYAKNLLEFSGNPTAFPDTRPPWCTCGVCQPMPTEEENKCCKVKCVTSFITFQNTCTDRDVLSWLFEEGVTLGQRNQTAYRQYILWRYKKLGRGNRRVCPSCVVMAIRHIYPADDGVYMGFKRARSLSP
;
A
#
# COMPACT_ATOMS: atom_id res chain seq x y z
N ASP A 1 21.92 11.56 -13.92
CA ASP A 1 22.58 10.58 -13.04
C ASP A 1 22.10 9.14 -13.22
N GLN A 2 22.88 8.15 -12.78
CA GLN A 2 22.52 6.71 -12.80
C GLN A 2 21.24 6.42 -12.00
N LYS A 3 21.00 7.20 -10.93
CA LYS A 3 19.77 7.15 -10.12
C LYS A 3 18.53 7.58 -10.91
N ASP A 4 18.64 8.59 -11.77
CA ASP A 4 17.51 9.05 -12.59
C ASP A 4 17.09 8.01 -13.63
N LYS A 5 18.08 7.32 -14.23
CA LYS A 5 17.78 6.22 -15.18
C LYS A 5 17.07 5.06 -14.48
N ALA A 6 17.53 4.65 -13.30
CA ALA A 6 16.89 3.61 -12.50
C ALA A 6 15.48 4.02 -12.04
N LEU A 7 15.29 5.28 -11.67
CA LEU A 7 13.98 5.85 -11.34
C LEU A 7 13.03 5.79 -12.54
N LEU A 8 13.48 6.25 -13.71
CA LEU A 8 12.71 6.22 -14.95
C LEU A 8 12.33 4.78 -15.35
N GLU A 9 13.23 3.82 -15.17
CA GLU A 9 12.98 2.40 -15.46
C GLU A 9 11.96 1.78 -14.49
N LEU A 10 12.06 2.07 -13.19
CA LEU A 10 11.08 1.58 -12.20
C LEU A 10 9.68 2.12 -12.50
N LEU A 11 9.58 3.40 -12.80
CA LEU A 11 8.32 4.08 -13.08
C LEU A 11 7.72 3.68 -14.43
N SER A 12 8.53 3.55 -15.48
CA SER A 12 8.06 3.12 -16.80
C SER A 12 7.54 1.67 -16.80
N ASN A 13 8.11 0.82 -15.94
CA ASN A 13 7.66 -0.55 -15.72
C ASN A 13 6.49 -0.69 -14.73
N GLY A 14 6.02 0.41 -14.13
CA GLY A 14 4.91 0.40 -13.17
C GLY A 14 5.24 -0.26 -11.84
N LYS A 15 6.51 -0.28 -11.43
CA LYS A 15 7.00 -0.85 -10.17
C LYS A 15 6.81 0.12 -8.99
N GLY A 16 5.57 0.53 -8.75
CA GLY A 16 5.18 1.37 -7.60
C GLY A 16 5.13 2.87 -7.88
N SER A 17 4.86 3.68 -6.84
CA SER A 17 4.78 5.15 -6.95
C SER A 17 6.16 5.80 -7.09
N LEU A 18 6.19 7.08 -7.49
CA LEU A 18 7.40 7.92 -7.44
C LEU A 18 8.06 7.87 -6.07
N HIS A 19 7.23 7.94 -5.02
CA HIS A 19 7.69 7.87 -3.64
C HIS A 19 8.32 6.52 -3.30
N TYR A 20 7.67 5.41 -3.69
CA TYR A 20 8.22 4.07 -3.52
C TYR A 20 9.56 3.91 -4.24
N ALA A 21 9.64 4.37 -5.48
CA ALA A 21 10.86 4.27 -6.29
C ALA A 21 12.01 5.11 -5.71
N LYS A 22 11.73 6.33 -5.24
CA LYS A 22 12.73 7.16 -4.52
C LYS A 22 13.25 6.46 -3.27
N ASN A 23 12.34 5.94 -2.45
CA ASN A 23 12.72 5.28 -1.21
C ASN A 23 13.56 4.01 -1.48
N LEU A 24 13.22 3.22 -2.51
CA LEU A 24 14.03 2.07 -2.94
C LEU A 24 15.45 2.50 -3.36
N LEU A 25 15.59 3.65 -4.02
CA LEU A 25 16.88 4.22 -4.45
C LEU A 25 17.68 4.87 -3.30
N GLU A 26 17.02 5.28 -2.23
CA GLU A 26 17.64 5.85 -1.03
C GLU A 26 18.16 4.77 -0.08
N PHE A 27 17.45 3.64 0.03
CA PHE A 27 17.90 2.47 0.79
C PHE A 27 18.98 1.62 0.06
N SER A 28 19.27 1.91 -1.21
CA SER A 28 20.23 1.16 -2.02
C SER A 28 21.52 1.95 -2.29
N GLY A 29 22.58 1.60 -1.56
CA GLY A 29 23.94 2.05 -1.85
C GLY A 29 24.59 1.41 -3.08
N ASN A 30 23.95 0.45 -3.77
CA ASN A 30 24.51 -0.15 -4.98
C ASN A 30 23.42 -0.80 -5.87
N PRO A 31 23.19 -0.37 -7.13
CA PRO A 31 22.05 -0.81 -7.94
C PRO A 31 22.10 -2.24 -8.51
N THR A 32 23.18 -3.00 -8.33
CA THR A 32 23.42 -4.23 -9.13
C THR A 32 23.48 -5.56 -8.35
N ALA A 33 23.19 -5.58 -7.04
CA ALA A 33 23.24 -6.82 -6.25
C ALA A 33 22.09 -6.94 -5.24
N PHE A 34 20.85 -6.70 -5.67
CA PHE A 34 19.71 -7.10 -4.86
C PHE A 34 19.43 -8.58 -5.13
N PRO A 35 19.59 -9.50 -4.14
CA PRO A 35 18.89 -10.77 -4.22
C PRO A 35 17.41 -10.44 -4.47
N ASP A 36 16.71 -11.21 -5.30
CA ASP A 36 15.29 -11.00 -5.56
C ASP A 36 14.53 -11.24 -4.24
N THR A 37 14.51 -10.25 -3.34
CA THR A 37 13.82 -10.26 -2.03
C THR A 37 12.30 -10.17 -2.22
N ARG A 38 11.87 -10.20 -3.48
CA ARG A 38 10.48 -10.26 -3.87
C ARG A 38 9.90 -11.59 -3.43
N PRO A 39 8.79 -11.57 -2.68
CA PRO A 39 8.09 -12.80 -2.34
C PRO A 39 7.62 -13.53 -3.62
N PRO A 40 7.62 -14.87 -3.66
CA PRO A 40 7.26 -15.63 -4.87
C PRO A 40 5.82 -15.39 -5.33
N TRP A 41 4.93 -14.98 -4.42
CA TRP A 41 3.54 -14.62 -4.72
C TRP A 41 3.39 -13.20 -5.29
N CYS A 42 4.46 -12.40 -5.31
CA CYS A 42 4.45 -11.03 -5.80
C CYS A 42 4.76 -10.96 -7.31
N THR A 43 3.79 -10.47 -8.06
CA THR A 43 3.93 -10.20 -9.50
C THR A 43 4.13 -8.72 -9.84
N CYS A 44 3.93 -7.79 -8.88
CA CYS A 44 4.07 -6.35 -9.10
C CYS A 44 5.48 -5.81 -8.85
N GLY A 45 6.34 -6.58 -8.15
CA GLY A 45 7.67 -6.15 -7.75
C GLY A 45 7.74 -5.16 -6.58
N VAL A 46 6.63 -4.90 -5.89
CA VAL A 46 6.51 -3.90 -4.81
C VAL A 46 6.11 -4.51 -3.46
N CYS A 47 5.49 -5.69 -3.46
CA CYS A 47 4.99 -6.27 -2.22
C CYS A 47 6.12 -6.79 -1.33
N GLN A 48 5.89 -6.69 -0.02
CA GLN A 48 6.73 -7.27 1.04
C GLN A 48 5.96 -8.36 1.81
N PRO A 49 6.65 -9.30 2.47
CA PRO A 49 6.02 -10.24 3.39
C PRO A 49 5.21 -9.52 4.48
N MET A 50 3.99 -9.98 4.70
CA MET A 50 3.10 -9.52 5.76
C MET A 50 3.07 -10.55 6.91
N PRO A 51 2.69 -10.16 8.14
CA PRO A 51 2.69 -11.07 9.29
C PRO A 51 1.82 -12.31 9.12
N THR A 52 0.74 -12.22 8.32
CA THR A 52 -0.17 -13.35 8.08
C THR A 52 -0.19 -13.75 6.60
N GLU A 53 -0.40 -15.04 6.35
CA GLU A 53 -0.55 -15.57 4.98
C GLU A 53 -1.74 -14.94 4.24
N GLU A 54 -2.84 -14.68 4.96
CA GLU A 54 -4.02 -14.02 4.38
C GLU A 54 -3.71 -12.62 3.83
N GLU A 55 -2.75 -11.92 4.44
CA GLU A 55 -2.27 -10.59 4.06
C GLU A 55 -1.18 -10.61 2.96
N ASN A 56 -0.62 -11.77 2.64
CA ASN A 56 0.36 -11.96 1.57
C ASN A 56 -0.31 -11.96 0.18
N LYS A 57 -0.91 -10.81 -0.19
CA LYS A 57 -1.61 -10.62 -1.47
C LYS A 57 -0.92 -9.59 -2.34
N CYS A 58 -0.75 -9.94 -3.61
CA CYS A 58 -0.30 -9.03 -4.66
C CYS A 58 -1.48 -8.26 -5.30
N CYS A 59 -1.22 -7.05 -5.78
CA CYS A 59 -2.25 -6.24 -6.44
C CYS A 59 -2.52 -6.63 -7.89
N LYS A 60 -1.47 -6.98 -8.67
CA LYS A 60 -1.42 -7.49 -10.08
C LYS A 60 -0.04 -7.20 -10.69
N VAL A 61 0.20 -7.52 -11.98
CA VAL A 61 1.48 -7.28 -12.68
C VAL A 61 1.90 -5.80 -12.68
N LYS A 62 1.01 -4.88 -13.06
CA LYS A 62 1.26 -3.42 -12.90
C LYS A 62 0.82 -3.00 -11.50
N CYS A 63 1.73 -2.42 -10.73
CA CYS A 63 1.45 -2.13 -9.33
C CYS A 63 0.36 -1.06 -9.21
N VAL A 64 -0.69 -1.32 -8.42
CA VAL A 64 -1.77 -0.34 -8.25
C VAL A 64 -1.27 0.99 -7.66
N THR A 65 -0.18 0.94 -6.88
CA THR A 65 0.40 2.12 -6.25
C THR A 65 1.14 3.05 -7.23
N SER A 66 1.44 2.58 -8.45
CA SER A 66 2.07 3.41 -9.48
C SER A 66 1.12 4.39 -10.14
N PHE A 67 -0.20 4.19 -10.01
CA PHE A 67 -1.19 5.02 -10.68
C PHE A 67 -1.53 6.27 -9.86
N ILE A 68 -1.67 7.41 -10.54
CA ILE A 68 -2.10 8.68 -9.92
C ILE A 68 -3.48 8.56 -9.28
N THR A 69 -4.37 7.72 -9.85
CA THR A 69 -5.69 7.46 -9.27
C THR A 69 -5.59 6.83 -7.89
N PHE A 70 -4.62 5.94 -7.65
CA PHE A 70 -4.36 5.43 -6.31
C PHE A 70 -3.87 6.54 -5.39
N GLN A 71 -2.96 7.39 -5.87
CA GLN A 71 -2.41 8.48 -5.07
C GLN A 71 -3.51 9.43 -4.59
N ASN A 72 -4.30 9.95 -5.52
CA ASN A 72 -5.41 10.86 -5.23
C ASN A 72 -6.46 10.20 -4.34
N THR A 73 -6.70 8.90 -4.50
CA THR A 73 -7.77 8.19 -3.77
C THR A 73 -7.35 7.75 -2.37
N CYS A 74 -6.09 7.38 -2.14
CA CYS A 74 -5.67 6.66 -0.93
C CYS A 74 -4.54 7.30 -0.14
N THR A 75 -3.78 8.22 -0.73
CA THR A 75 -2.58 8.80 -0.08
C THR A 75 -2.54 10.31 -0.10
N ASP A 76 -3.28 10.97 -0.98
CA ASP A 76 -3.36 12.42 -1.04
C ASP A 76 -4.01 12.96 0.24
N ARG A 77 -3.24 13.77 0.98
CA ARG A 77 -3.66 14.30 2.28
C ARG A 77 -4.74 15.35 2.14
N ASP A 78 -4.71 16.13 1.07
CA ASP A 78 -5.68 17.19 0.83
C ASP A 78 -7.00 16.58 0.38
N VAL A 79 -6.97 15.57 -0.49
CA VAL A 79 -8.18 14.83 -0.91
C VAL A 79 -8.76 13.98 0.22
N LEU A 80 -7.94 13.47 1.12
CA LEU A 80 -8.46 12.72 2.27
C LEU A 80 -8.82 13.63 3.46
N SER A 81 -8.40 14.90 3.47
CA SER A 81 -8.69 15.84 4.56
C SER A 81 -10.19 16.00 4.81
N TRP A 82 -11.01 16.07 3.75
CA TRP A 82 -12.47 16.14 3.85
C TRP A 82 -13.11 14.86 4.38
N LEU A 83 -12.40 13.73 4.39
CA LEU A 83 -12.85 12.46 4.97
C LEU A 83 -12.44 12.31 6.45
N PHE A 84 -11.62 13.23 6.96
CA PHE A 84 -11.09 13.21 8.31
C PHE A 84 -11.80 14.25 9.17
N GLU A 85 -12.24 13.86 10.35
CA GLU A 85 -12.63 14.81 11.38
C GLU A 85 -11.39 15.55 11.91
N GLU A 86 -11.56 16.78 12.38
CA GLU A 86 -10.47 17.51 13.03
C GLU A 86 -9.97 16.73 14.26
N GLY A 87 -8.65 16.69 14.46
CA GLY A 87 -8.03 16.00 15.60
C GLY A 87 -7.88 14.48 15.47
N VAL A 88 -8.22 13.85 14.32
CA VAL A 88 -7.94 12.42 14.14
C VAL A 88 -6.44 12.13 14.02
N THR A 89 -6.01 11.06 14.70
CA THR A 89 -4.65 10.52 14.67
C THR A 89 -4.27 9.99 13.28
N LEU A 90 -2.96 9.87 12.99
CA LEU A 90 -2.50 9.22 11.76
C LEU A 90 -2.93 7.75 11.70
N GLY A 91 -3.03 7.10 12.86
CA GLY A 91 -3.62 5.77 13.00
C GLY A 91 -5.05 5.69 12.47
N GLN A 92 -5.91 6.65 12.78
CA GLN A 92 -7.27 6.69 12.24
C GLN A 92 -7.28 6.98 10.73
N ARG A 93 -6.40 7.87 10.25
CA ARG A 93 -6.25 8.17 8.81
C ARG A 93 -5.87 6.93 8.00
N ASN A 94 -4.98 6.09 8.53
CA ASN A 94 -4.60 4.84 7.87
C ASN A 94 -5.80 3.90 7.68
N GLN A 95 -6.69 3.82 8.66
CA GLN A 95 -7.86 2.93 8.60
C GLN A 95 -8.84 3.42 7.53
N THR A 96 -9.03 4.73 7.44
CA THR A 96 -9.86 5.35 6.40
C THR A 96 -9.26 5.14 5.01
N ALA A 97 -7.95 5.31 4.84
CA ALA A 97 -7.28 5.02 3.57
C ALA A 97 -7.45 3.56 3.13
N TYR A 98 -7.38 2.58 4.05
CA TYR A 98 -7.68 1.18 3.71
C TYR A 98 -9.12 0.99 3.25
N ARG A 99 -10.09 1.57 3.97
CA ARG A 99 -11.51 1.51 3.59
C ARG A 99 -11.74 2.14 2.22
N GLN A 100 -11.10 3.27 1.96
CA GLN A 100 -11.20 4.00 0.71
C GLN A 100 -10.63 3.19 -0.47
N TYR A 101 -9.48 2.54 -0.30
CA TYR A 101 -8.96 1.61 -1.31
C TYR A 101 -9.93 0.48 -1.61
N ILE A 102 -10.47 -0.17 -0.57
CA ILE A 102 -11.42 -1.28 -0.75
C ILE A 102 -12.69 -0.81 -1.46
N LEU A 103 -13.24 0.34 -1.09
CA LEU A 103 -14.41 0.93 -1.72
C LEU A 103 -14.15 1.25 -3.20
N TRP A 104 -13.03 1.90 -3.51
CA TRP A 104 -12.66 2.22 -4.88
C TRP A 104 -12.50 0.95 -5.73
N ARG A 105 -11.78 -0.04 -5.20
CA ARG A 105 -11.39 -1.24 -5.94
C ARG A 105 -12.51 -2.27 -6.08
N TYR A 106 -13.33 -2.45 -5.05
CA TYR A 106 -14.32 -3.53 -4.97
C TYR A 106 -15.77 -3.03 -4.84
N LYS A 107 -15.98 -1.71 -4.83
CA LYS A 107 -17.28 -1.08 -4.58
C LYS A 107 -17.81 -1.42 -3.19
N LYS A 108 -19.08 -1.07 -2.92
CA LYS A 108 -19.72 -1.31 -1.63
C LYS A 108 -19.92 -2.82 -1.43
N LEU A 109 -19.32 -3.37 -0.38
CA LEU A 109 -19.31 -4.82 -0.13
C LEU A 109 -20.43 -5.33 0.79
N GLY A 110 -21.11 -4.42 1.51
CA GLY A 110 -22.10 -4.79 2.53
C GLY A 110 -21.48 -5.14 3.89
N ARG A 111 -22.33 -5.34 4.91
CA ARG A 111 -21.89 -5.61 6.29
C ARG A 111 -21.21 -6.98 6.36
N GLY A 112 -20.06 -7.05 7.05
CA GLY A 112 -19.32 -8.30 7.29
C GLY A 112 -18.43 -8.76 6.13
N ASN A 113 -18.62 -8.25 4.91
CA ASN A 113 -17.79 -8.62 3.76
C ASN A 113 -16.52 -7.76 3.71
N ARG A 114 -15.48 -8.18 4.43
CA ARG A 114 -14.19 -7.50 4.47
C ARG A 114 -13.25 -8.10 3.42
N ARG A 115 -12.47 -7.24 2.76
CA ARG A 115 -11.43 -7.63 1.80
C ARG A 115 -10.07 -7.19 2.31
N VAL A 116 -9.07 -8.00 2.02
CA VAL A 116 -7.67 -7.76 2.37
C VAL A 116 -7.05 -6.84 1.32
N CYS A 117 -6.37 -5.79 1.77
CA CYS A 117 -5.57 -4.94 0.90
C CYS A 117 -4.29 -5.69 0.46
N PRO A 118 -3.85 -5.55 -0.79
CA PRO A 118 -2.55 -6.06 -1.19
C PRO A 118 -1.41 -5.45 -0.36
N SER A 119 -0.33 -6.22 -0.15
CA SER A 119 0.83 -5.78 0.64
C SER A 119 1.40 -4.44 0.17
N CYS A 120 1.57 -4.25 -1.15
CA CYS A 120 2.07 -2.98 -1.69
C CYS A 120 1.18 -1.77 -1.32
N VAL A 121 -0.14 -1.97 -1.23
CA VAL A 121 -1.09 -0.93 -0.81
C VAL A 121 -0.95 -0.67 0.68
N VAL A 122 -0.83 -1.74 1.48
CA VAL A 122 -0.62 -1.62 2.93
C VAL A 122 0.63 -0.81 3.23
N MET A 123 1.75 -1.16 2.61
CA MET A 123 3.03 -0.46 2.78
C MET A 123 2.94 1.01 2.35
N ALA A 124 2.34 1.29 1.19
CA ALA A 124 2.18 2.67 0.71
C ALA A 124 1.35 3.53 1.69
N ILE A 125 0.24 2.99 2.20
CA ILE A 125 -0.62 3.71 3.15
C ILE A 125 0.09 3.91 4.50
N ARG A 126 0.76 2.89 5.04
CA ARG A 126 1.50 3.00 6.31
C ARG A 126 2.64 4.01 6.25
N HIS A 127 3.26 4.14 5.08
CA HIS A 127 4.30 5.14 4.89
C HIS A 127 3.76 6.57 4.97
N ILE A 128 2.58 6.82 4.39
CA ILE A 128 1.96 8.14 4.39
C ILE A 128 1.26 8.42 5.73
N TYR A 129 0.63 7.42 6.31
CA TYR A 129 -0.11 7.49 7.58
C TYR A 129 0.46 6.46 8.57
N PRO A 130 1.67 6.71 9.12
CA PRO A 130 2.26 5.82 10.10
C PRO A 130 1.42 5.77 11.37
N ALA A 131 1.44 4.63 12.07
CA ALA A 131 0.93 4.57 13.44
C ALA A 131 1.97 5.20 14.36
N ASP A 132 1.54 5.89 15.42
CA ASP A 132 2.45 6.63 16.31
C ASP A 132 3.44 5.71 17.03
N ASP A 133 3.03 4.47 17.33
CA ASP A 133 3.83 3.41 17.94
C ASP A 133 4.46 2.44 16.93
N GLY A 134 4.14 2.58 15.64
CA GLY A 134 4.54 1.64 14.59
C GLY A 134 3.90 0.25 14.68
N VAL A 135 2.94 0.03 15.58
CA VAL A 135 2.27 -1.26 15.79
C VAL A 135 0.98 -1.32 14.99
N TYR A 136 0.80 -2.41 14.24
CA TYR A 136 -0.38 -2.60 13.40
C TYR A 136 -1.08 -3.91 13.71
N MET A 137 -2.38 -3.84 14.03
CA MET A 137 -3.21 -5.01 14.35
C MET A 137 -3.43 -6.00 13.19
N GLY A 138 -3.10 -5.62 11.96
CA GLY A 138 -3.35 -6.44 10.76
C GLY A 138 -4.83 -6.60 10.39
N PHE A 139 -5.10 -7.45 9.41
CA PHE A 139 -6.43 -7.75 8.93
C PHE A 139 -7.25 -8.55 9.95
N LYS A 140 -8.46 -8.09 10.24
CA LYS A 140 -9.44 -8.81 11.06
C LYS A 140 -10.61 -9.24 10.19
N ARG A 141 -10.94 -10.53 10.18
CA ARG A 141 -12.20 -11.00 9.57
C ARG A 141 -13.40 -10.37 10.29
N ALA A 142 -14.54 -10.29 9.61
CA ALA A 142 -15.77 -9.95 10.32
C ALA A 142 -16.09 -11.07 11.31
N ARG A 143 -16.61 -10.71 12.49
CA ARG A 143 -17.18 -11.71 13.39
C ARG A 143 -18.28 -12.44 12.63
N SER A 144 -18.16 -13.77 12.52
CA SER A 144 -19.29 -14.60 12.16
C SER A 144 -20.39 -14.27 13.16
N LEU A 145 -21.54 -13.78 12.69
CA LEU A 145 -22.75 -13.91 13.47
C LEU A 145 -22.93 -15.42 13.62
N SER A 146 -22.72 -15.95 14.82
CA SER A 146 -23.20 -17.29 15.15
C SER A 146 -24.70 -17.33 14.80
N PRO A 147 -25.19 -18.42 14.20
CA PRO A 147 -26.61 -18.59 13.89
C PRO A 147 -27.52 -18.30 15.08
#